data_AF-A0A958W779-F1
#
_entry.id   AF-A0A958W779-F1
#
_cell.length_a   1.000
_cell.length_b   1.000
_cell.length_c   1.000
_cell.angle_alpha   90.00
_cell.angle_beta   90.00
_cell.angle_gamma   90.00
#
_symmetry.space_group_name_H-M   'P 1'
#
loop_
_entity.id
_entity.type
_entity.pdbx_description
1 polymer ?
#
loop_
_entity_poly.entity_id
_entity_poly.type
_entity_poly.pdbx_seq_one_letter_code
_entity_poly.pdbx_strand_id
1 'polypeptide(L)'
;MKFTKLLGTGLLVIGGITFFLGFKVANYNLYFLVVGGIMAGIGFYLLKFLNKREENTAFAEFDQWRKELKASGTAVEVNFDQCEIKSNAYREEIEKGYSYTSKYMALDALVSHDNTEYNTVNQSVIVFNTDYKGESVTFYSPLLNKEQTTLEFLLADKKSTKIYIDSSDRDNYYFDLEFIWE
;
A
#
# COMPACT_ATOMS: atom_id res chain seq x y z
N MET A 1 17.52 4.26 -2.12
CA MET A 1 16.88 3.62 -0.93
C MET A 1 16.94 2.09 -0.90
N LYS A 2 17.06 1.36 -2.03
CA LYS A 2 17.30 -0.10 -2.01
C LYS A 2 18.52 -0.51 -1.16
N PHE A 3 19.59 0.29 -1.22
CA PHE A 3 20.85 0.05 -0.50
C PHE A 3 20.71 0.12 1.04
N THR A 4 19.91 1.05 1.58
CA THR A 4 19.71 1.18 3.03
C THR A 4 18.79 0.10 3.59
N LYS A 5 17.78 -0.34 2.81
CA LYS A 5 16.98 -1.53 3.15
C LYS A 5 17.86 -2.77 3.17
N LEU A 6 18.70 -2.98 2.14
CA LEU A 6 19.64 -4.09 2.07
C LEU A 6 20.63 -4.12 3.25
N LEU A 7 21.16 -2.96 3.65
CA LEU A 7 22.02 -2.81 4.82
C LEU A 7 21.29 -3.15 6.12
N GLY A 8 20.06 -2.66 6.31
CA GLY A 8 19.24 -2.97 7.48
C GLY A 8 18.93 -4.46 7.62
N THR A 9 18.55 -5.11 6.51
CA THR A 9 18.31 -6.57 6.48
C THR A 9 19.59 -7.35 6.76
N GLY A 10 20.72 -6.95 6.17
CA GLY A 10 22.02 -7.58 6.40
C GLY A 10 22.47 -7.49 7.88
N LEU A 11 22.31 -6.33 8.51
CA LEU A 11 22.63 -6.13 9.92
C LEU A 11 21.76 -6.98 10.85
N LEU A 12 20.48 -7.14 10.52
CA LEU A 12 19.55 -7.95 11.29
C LEU A 12 19.91 -9.44 11.20
N VAL A 13 20.24 -9.94 10.00
CA VAL A 13 20.65 -11.34 9.78
C VAL A 13 21.99 -11.63 10.49
N ILE A 14 23.00 -10.78 10.31
CA ILE A 14 24.32 -10.96 10.95
C ILE A 14 24.21 -10.85 12.48
N GLY A 15 23.43 -9.89 12.98
CA GLY A 15 23.14 -9.73 14.41
C GLY A 15 22.43 -10.96 15.00
N GLY A 16 21.45 -11.51 14.28
CA GLY A 16 20.73 -12.73 14.68
C GLY A 16 21.63 -13.96 14.72
N ILE A 17 22.51 -14.15 13.72
CA ILE A 17 23.45 -15.27 13.68
C ILE A 17 24.48 -15.17 14.80
N THR A 18 25.05 -13.99 15.03
CA THR A 18 26.03 -13.76 16.11
C THR A 18 25.43 -13.96 17.50
N PHE A 19 24.19 -13.52 17.70
CA PHE A 19 23.42 -13.78 18.92
C PHE A 19 23.17 -15.29 19.14
N PHE A 20 22.77 -16.02 18.09
CA PHE A 20 22.52 -17.46 18.16
C PHE A 20 23.81 -18.26 18.44
N LEU A 21 24.94 -17.88 17.84
CA LEU A 21 26.25 -18.48 18.12
C LEU A 21 26.69 -18.23 19.58
N GLY A 22 26.38 -17.06 20.15
CA GLY A 22 26.62 -16.76 21.56
C GLY A 22 25.97 -17.72 22.54
N PHE A 23 24.80 -18.29 22.18
CA PHE A 23 24.12 -19.34 22.96
C PHE A 23 24.73 -20.73 22.81
N LYS A 24 25.37 -21.02 21.67
CA LYS A 24 25.87 -22.37 21.34
C LYS A 24 27.31 -22.62 21.79
N VAL A 25 28.08 -21.58 22.06
CA VAL A 25 29.46 -21.69 22.57
C VAL A 25 29.44 -22.12 24.03
N ALA A 26 30.27 -23.11 24.38
CA ALA A 26 30.42 -23.59 25.75
C ALA A 26 30.79 -22.41 26.68
N ASN A 27 30.02 -22.22 27.75
CA ASN A 27 30.05 -21.09 28.69
C ASN A 27 29.44 -19.77 28.20
N TYR A 28 28.37 -19.80 27.39
CA TYR A 28 27.52 -18.64 27.07
C TYR A 28 28.31 -17.34 26.91
N ASN A 29 28.92 -17.14 25.75
CA ASN A 29 29.79 -16.00 25.58
C ASN A 29 28.96 -14.69 25.53
N LEU A 30 28.86 -14.04 26.69
CA LEU A 30 28.07 -12.85 26.95
C LEU A 30 28.36 -11.73 25.94
N TYR A 31 29.61 -11.63 25.49
CA TYR A 31 30.02 -10.62 24.51
C TYR A 31 29.27 -10.79 23.17
N PHE A 32 29.16 -12.02 22.66
CA PHE A 32 28.44 -12.29 21.41
C PHE A 32 26.94 -12.06 21.54
N LEU A 33 26.36 -12.31 22.72
CA LEU A 33 24.94 -12.03 22.98
C LEU A 33 24.65 -10.53 23.01
N VAL A 34 25.47 -9.74 23.70
CA VAL A 34 25.24 -8.29 23.80
C VAL A 34 25.50 -7.61 22.45
N VAL A 35 26.59 -7.95 21.77
CA VAL A 35 26.95 -7.35 20.47
C VAL A 35 25.94 -7.74 19.40
N GLY A 36 25.57 -9.03 19.32
CA GLY A 36 24.57 -9.52 18.36
C GLY A 36 23.19 -8.89 18.60
N GLY A 37 22.77 -8.78 19.86
CA GLY A 37 21.50 -8.15 20.24
C GLY A 37 21.43 -6.67 19.88
N ILE A 38 22.50 -5.90 20.14
CA ILE A 38 22.57 -4.48 19.76
C ILE A 38 22.54 -4.31 18.24
N MET A 39 23.31 -5.11 17.51
CA MET A 39 23.32 -5.07 16.03
C MET A 39 21.95 -5.40 15.43
N ALA A 40 21.28 -6.44 15.93
CA ALA A 40 19.94 -6.80 15.49
C ALA A 40 18.91 -5.70 15.81
N GLY A 41 19.01 -5.10 17.00
CA GLY A 41 18.15 -3.99 17.42
C GLY A 41 18.29 -2.74 16.53
N ILE A 42 19.52 -2.37 16.17
CA ILE A 42 19.80 -1.26 15.25
C ILE A 42 19.24 -1.57 13.85
N GLY A 43 19.45 -2.79 13.35
CA GLY A 43 18.90 -3.23 12.07
C GLY A 43 17.37 -3.15 12.02
N PHE A 44 16.70 -3.65 13.05
CA PHE A 44 15.25 -3.58 13.18
C PHE A 44 14.73 -2.14 13.28
N TYR A 45 15.39 -1.30 14.07
CA TYR A 45 15.02 0.12 14.22
C TYR A 45 15.12 0.88 12.90
N LEU A 46 16.21 0.70 12.15
CA LEU A 46 16.41 1.33 10.84
C LEU A 46 15.31 0.93 9.86
N LEU A 47 14.97 -0.35 9.76
CA LEU A 47 13.93 -0.83 8.85
C LEU A 47 12.55 -0.23 9.18
N LYS A 48 12.17 -0.20 10.46
CA LYS A 48 10.87 0.34 10.89
C LYS A 48 10.78 1.85 10.71
N PHE A 49 11.84 2.59 11.05
CA PHE A 49 11.83 4.05 11.00
C PHE A 49 11.93 4.58 9.57
N LEU A 50 12.70 3.93 8.70
CA LEU A 50 12.86 4.35 7.31
C LEU A 50 11.60 4.11 6.48
N ASN A 51 10.93 2.96 6.63
CA ASN A 51 9.67 2.70 5.93
C ASN A 51 8.59 3.71 6.33
N LYS A 52 8.46 4.00 7.64
CA LYS A 52 7.49 4.97 8.13
C LYS A 52 7.76 6.39 7.60
N ARG A 53 9.03 6.75 7.43
CA ARG A 53 9.39 8.07 6.88
C ARG A 53 9.04 8.19 5.40
N GLU A 54 9.28 7.14 4.61
CA GLU A 54 8.96 7.08 3.18
C GLU A 54 7.46 7.20 2.92
N GLU A 55 6.65 6.46 3.68
CA GLU A 55 5.19 6.52 3.61
C GLU A 55 4.66 7.91 4.00
N ASN A 56 5.19 8.48 5.08
CA ASN A 56 4.80 9.82 5.53
C ASN A 56 5.19 10.92 4.52
N THR A 57 6.34 10.81 3.86
CA THR A 57 6.74 11.80 2.84
C THR A 57 5.88 11.68 1.59
N ALA A 58 5.63 10.48 1.09
CA ALA A 58 4.77 10.27 -0.07
C ALA A 58 3.34 10.75 0.20
N PHE A 59 2.82 10.48 1.39
CA PHE A 59 1.52 10.99 1.81
C PHE A 59 1.49 12.52 1.91
N ALA A 60 2.52 13.14 2.46
CA ALA A 60 2.61 14.59 2.57
C ALA A 60 2.72 15.28 1.21
N GLU A 61 3.51 14.72 0.29
CA GLU A 61 3.63 15.22 -1.09
C GLU A 61 2.29 15.11 -1.83
N PHE A 62 1.61 13.97 -1.70
CA PHE A 62 0.28 13.78 -2.29
C PHE A 62 -0.76 14.74 -1.69
N ASP A 63 -0.78 14.92 -0.37
CA ASP A 63 -1.69 15.84 0.30
C ASP A 63 -1.45 17.29 -0.14
N GLN A 64 -0.19 17.69 -0.27
CA GLN A 64 0.17 19.02 -0.74
C GLN A 64 -0.24 19.22 -2.20
N TRP A 65 0.12 18.30 -3.09
CA TRP A 65 -0.27 18.32 -4.51
C TRP A 65 -1.80 18.41 -4.68
N ARG A 66 -2.55 17.60 -3.91
CA ARG A 66 -4.02 17.64 -3.88
C ARG A 66 -4.54 19.03 -3.48
N LYS A 67 -4.00 19.61 -2.40
CA LYS A 67 -4.42 20.93 -1.91
C LYS A 67 -4.13 22.03 -2.92
N GLU A 68 -2.98 21.95 -3.58
CA GLU A 68 -2.61 22.89 -4.64
C GLU A 68 -3.57 22.78 -5.82
N LEU A 69 -3.86 21.56 -6.32
CA LEU A 69 -4.85 21.36 -7.40
C LEU A 69 -6.27 21.79 -7.02
N LYS A 70 -6.71 21.54 -5.78
CA LYS A 70 -8.02 22.01 -5.31
C LYS A 70 -8.10 23.55 -5.27
N ALA A 71 -6.98 24.23 -5.08
CA ALA A 71 -6.91 25.69 -4.99
C ALA A 71 -6.70 26.39 -6.35
N SER A 72 -5.87 25.84 -7.23
CA SER A 72 -5.50 26.45 -8.52
C SER A 72 -6.19 25.82 -9.73
N GLY A 73 -6.70 24.60 -9.59
CA GLY A 73 -7.30 23.84 -10.68
C GLY A 73 -8.72 24.27 -11.03
N THR A 74 -9.13 23.97 -12.26
CA THR A 74 -10.51 24.13 -12.70
C THR A 74 -11.33 22.95 -12.20
N ALA A 75 -12.38 23.22 -11.42
CA ALA A 75 -13.29 22.20 -10.93
C ALA A 75 -14.37 21.88 -11.98
N VAL A 76 -14.41 20.63 -12.42
CA VAL A 76 -15.45 20.08 -13.29
C VAL A 76 -16.36 19.19 -12.46
N GLU A 77 -17.66 19.46 -12.47
CA GLU A 77 -18.65 18.63 -11.80
C GLU A 77 -18.88 17.34 -12.60
N VAL A 78 -18.83 16.22 -11.89
CA VAL A 78 -18.99 14.88 -12.43
C VAL A 78 -20.26 14.28 -11.86
N ASN A 79 -21.20 13.93 -12.74
CA ASN A 79 -22.35 13.13 -12.36
C ASN A 79 -21.98 11.65 -12.46
N PHE A 80 -22.15 10.91 -11.36
CA PHE A 80 -21.84 9.48 -11.32
C PHE A 80 -22.76 8.63 -12.19
N ASP A 81 -23.98 9.10 -12.49
CA ASP A 81 -24.92 8.42 -13.40
C ASP A 81 -24.37 8.29 -14.83
N GLN A 82 -23.41 9.15 -15.19
CA GLN A 82 -22.76 9.17 -16.51
C GLN A 82 -21.39 8.50 -16.52
N CYS A 83 -20.95 7.96 -15.38
CA CYS A 83 -19.66 7.31 -15.25
C CYS A 83 -19.75 5.82 -15.61
N GLU A 84 -18.71 5.29 -16.25
CA GLU A 84 -18.54 3.87 -16.48
C GLU A 84 -17.61 3.29 -15.40
N ILE A 85 -17.99 2.17 -14.79
CA ILE A 85 -17.13 1.47 -13.83
C ILE A 85 -16.51 0.27 -14.53
N LYS A 86 -15.18 0.26 -14.60
CA LYS A 86 -14.40 -0.88 -15.10
C LYS A 86 -13.83 -1.63 -13.93
N SER A 87 -14.27 -2.88 -13.76
CA SER A 87 -13.80 -3.76 -12.70
C SER A 87 -12.96 -4.89 -13.26
N ASN A 88 -11.96 -5.30 -12.48
CA ASN A 88 -11.18 -6.51 -12.73
C ASN A 88 -10.90 -7.19 -11.38
N ALA A 89 -10.81 -8.51 -11.41
CA ALA A 89 -10.50 -9.30 -10.25
C ALA A 89 -9.29 -10.18 -10.56
N TYR A 90 -8.32 -10.20 -9.68
CA TYR A 90 -7.18 -11.11 -9.77
C TYR A 90 -7.02 -11.89 -8.48
N ARG A 91 -6.40 -13.06 -8.59
CA ARG A 91 -6.05 -13.88 -7.43
C ARG A 91 -4.64 -13.54 -7.02
N GLU A 92 -4.48 -13.13 -5.77
CA GLU A 92 -3.19 -12.97 -5.13
C GLU A 92 -2.95 -14.16 -4.21
N GLU A 93 -1.77 -14.75 -4.33
CA GLU A 93 -1.30 -15.74 -3.35
C GLU A 93 -0.90 -14.98 -2.08
N ILE A 94 -1.61 -15.27 -0.98
CA ILE A 94 -1.21 -14.78 0.32
C ILE A 94 -0.37 -15.87 0.99
N GLU A 95 0.89 -15.55 1.31
CA GLU A 95 1.65 -16.34 2.25
C GLU A 95 0.97 -16.23 3.62
N LYS A 96 0.48 -17.36 4.17
CA LYS A 96 -0.11 -17.41 5.51
C LYS A 96 0.85 -16.75 6.51
N GLY A 97 0.48 -15.56 6.98
CA GLY A 97 1.20 -14.89 8.07
C GLY A 97 1.13 -15.74 9.32
N TYR A 98 2.25 -16.36 9.70
CA TYR A 98 2.33 -17.17 10.91
C TYR A 98 2.06 -16.30 12.14
N SER A 99 0.82 -16.32 12.63
CA SER A 99 0.49 -15.81 13.96
C SER A 99 1.04 -16.79 14.99
N TYR A 100 1.86 -16.31 15.92
CA TYR A 100 2.56 -17.10 16.96
C TYR A 100 1.64 -17.85 17.96
N THR A 101 0.34 -17.92 17.72
CA THR A 101 -0.67 -18.42 18.67
C THR A 101 -1.07 -19.88 18.50
N SER A 102 -0.64 -20.56 17.43
CA SER A 102 -1.08 -21.93 17.14
C SER A 102 0.09 -22.93 17.10
N LYS A 103 0.31 -23.63 18.23
CA LYS A 103 1.33 -24.69 18.41
C LYS A 103 1.19 -25.86 17.43
N TYR A 104 0.04 -25.98 16.75
CA TYR A 104 -0.29 -27.09 15.85
C TYR A 104 -0.02 -26.78 14.37
N MET A 105 0.16 -25.51 13.98
CA MET A 105 0.35 -25.11 12.57
C MET A 105 1.78 -25.35 12.04
N ALA A 106 2.81 -25.39 12.91
CA ALA A 106 4.19 -25.69 12.49
C ALA A 106 4.37 -27.15 12.05
N LEU A 107 3.56 -28.07 12.59
CA LEU A 107 3.55 -29.48 12.17
C LEU A 107 2.79 -29.66 10.85
N ASP A 108 1.69 -28.91 10.67
CA ASP A 108 0.89 -28.90 9.44
C ASP A 108 1.69 -28.35 8.23
N ALA A 109 2.56 -27.37 8.45
CA ALA A 109 3.48 -26.85 7.42
C ALA A 109 4.56 -27.85 6.95
N LEU A 110 4.86 -28.89 7.74
CA LEU A 110 5.83 -29.94 7.37
C LEU A 110 5.17 -31.13 6.67
N VAL A 111 3.86 -31.30 6.82
CA VAL A 111 3.10 -32.48 6.33
C VAL A 111 2.26 -32.13 5.09
N SER A 112 1.87 -30.87 4.90
CA SER A 112 0.94 -30.44 3.85
C SER A 112 1.67 -29.78 2.66
N HIS A 113 1.47 -30.31 1.44
CA HIS A 113 2.21 -29.95 0.22
C HIS A 113 1.68 -28.71 -0.54
N ASP A 114 0.57 -28.10 -0.13
CA ASP A 114 0.09 -26.83 -0.70
C ASP A 114 -0.67 -26.05 0.37
N ASN A 115 -0.03 -25.01 0.91
CA ASN A 115 -0.61 -24.09 1.89
C ASN A 115 -0.89 -22.70 1.29
N THR A 116 -0.96 -22.62 -0.04
CA THR A 116 -1.26 -21.41 -0.78
C THR A 116 -2.75 -21.07 -0.64
N GLU A 117 -3.04 -19.98 0.07
CA GLU A 117 -4.39 -19.42 0.13
C GLU A 117 -4.49 -18.32 -0.92
N TYR A 118 -5.49 -18.42 -1.79
CA TYR A 118 -5.74 -17.41 -2.81
C TYR A 118 -6.76 -16.42 -2.28
N ASN A 119 -6.37 -15.16 -2.19
CA ASN A 119 -7.31 -14.09 -1.97
C ASN A 119 -7.73 -13.47 -3.30
N THR A 120 -9.02 -13.24 -3.46
CA THR A 120 -9.55 -12.55 -4.65
C THR A 120 -9.52 -11.07 -4.36
N VAL A 121 -8.66 -10.34 -5.07
CA VAL A 121 -8.55 -8.89 -4.97
C VAL A 121 -9.38 -8.27 -6.09
N ASN A 122 -10.45 -7.58 -5.70
CA ASN A 122 -11.31 -6.84 -6.61
C ASN A 122 -10.80 -5.40 -6.75
N GLN A 123 -10.53 -4.98 -7.98
CA GLN A 123 -10.10 -3.64 -8.33
C GLN A 123 -11.06 -3.01 -9.32
N SER A 124 -11.43 -1.76 -9.07
CA SER A 124 -12.33 -1.00 -9.93
C SER A 124 -11.74 0.37 -10.24
N VAL A 125 -12.04 0.88 -11.42
CA VAL A 125 -11.71 2.24 -11.87
C VAL A 125 -12.99 2.89 -12.38
N ILE A 126 -13.21 4.14 -12.00
CA ILE A 126 -14.27 4.99 -12.51
C ILE A 126 -13.74 5.73 -13.73
N VAL A 127 -14.46 5.63 -14.83
CA VAL A 127 -14.15 6.28 -16.10
C VAL A 127 -15.21 7.34 -16.36
N PHE A 128 -14.77 8.58 -16.54
CA PHE A 128 -15.65 9.71 -16.82
C PHE A 128 -15.28 10.35 -18.15
N ASN A 129 -16.24 10.41 -19.06
CA ASN A 129 -16.08 11.05 -20.36
C ASN A 129 -16.79 12.41 -20.35
N THR A 130 -16.09 13.47 -20.70
CA THR A 130 -16.66 14.82 -20.75
C THR A 130 -15.99 15.66 -21.82
N ASP A 131 -16.68 16.71 -22.26
CA ASP A 131 -16.09 17.71 -23.15
C ASP A 131 -15.44 18.82 -22.32
N TYR A 132 -14.12 18.92 -22.41
CA TYR A 132 -13.35 19.94 -21.71
C TYR A 132 -12.58 20.80 -22.72
N LYS A 133 -12.83 22.11 -22.70
CA LYS A 133 -12.27 23.09 -23.66
C LYS A 133 -12.55 22.75 -25.14
N GLY A 134 -13.69 22.10 -25.42
CA GLY A 134 -14.11 21.74 -26.79
C GLY A 134 -13.51 20.44 -27.32
N GLU A 135 -12.74 19.71 -26.51
CA GLU A 135 -12.26 18.36 -26.81
C GLU A 135 -12.94 17.34 -25.91
N SER A 136 -13.23 16.16 -26.46
CA SER A 136 -13.71 15.02 -25.66
C SER A 136 -12.53 14.41 -24.91
N VAL A 137 -12.65 14.33 -23.59
CA VAL A 137 -11.60 13.88 -22.67
C VAL A 137 -12.14 12.79 -21.76
N THR A 138 -11.31 11.77 -21.53
CA THR A 138 -11.59 10.69 -20.60
C THR A 138 -10.71 10.82 -19.37
N PHE A 139 -11.34 10.90 -18.20
CA PHE A 139 -10.68 10.89 -16.90
C PHE A 139 -10.85 9.52 -16.23
N TYR A 140 -9.82 9.09 -15.52
CA TYR A 140 -9.77 7.82 -14.81
C TYR A 140 -9.56 8.08 -13.31
N SER A 141 -10.32 7.39 -12.46
CA SER A 141 -10.02 7.41 -11.03
C SER A 141 -8.73 6.65 -10.71
N PRO A 142 -8.14 6.86 -9.52
CA PRO A 142 -7.21 5.91 -8.94
C PRO A 142 -7.81 4.50 -8.86
N LEU A 143 -6.96 3.48 -8.78
CA LEU A 143 -7.39 2.10 -8.55
C LEU A 143 -8.09 2.00 -7.18
N LEU A 144 -9.33 1.52 -7.18
CA LEU A 144 -10.14 1.32 -5.99
C LEU A 144 -10.20 -0.17 -5.67
N ASN A 145 -9.71 -0.58 -4.50
CA ASN A 145 -9.81 -1.96 -4.02
C ASN A 145 -11.23 -2.25 -3.47
N LYS A 146 -12.24 -2.10 -4.33
CA LYS A 146 -13.65 -2.37 -4.04
C LYS A 146 -14.30 -3.09 -5.21
N GLU A 147 -15.26 -3.94 -4.88
CA GLU A 147 -16.14 -4.58 -5.85
C GLU A 147 -17.03 -3.55 -6.54
N GLN A 148 -17.36 -3.81 -7.81
CA GLN A 148 -18.18 -2.93 -8.63
C GLN A 148 -19.52 -2.59 -7.97
N THR A 149 -20.27 -3.57 -7.48
CA THR A 149 -21.58 -3.35 -6.86
C THR A 149 -21.50 -2.47 -5.62
N THR A 150 -20.45 -2.63 -4.81
CA THR A 150 -20.22 -1.77 -3.65
C THR A 150 -19.94 -0.33 -4.09
N LEU A 151 -19.13 -0.19 -5.14
CA LEU A 151 -18.79 1.11 -5.69
C LEU A 151 -20.03 1.80 -6.28
N GLU A 152 -20.84 1.10 -7.07
CA GLU A 152 -22.11 1.60 -7.62
C GLU A 152 -23.03 2.16 -6.52
N PHE A 153 -23.16 1.44 -5.40
CA PHE A 153 -23.96 1.90 -4.26
C PHE A 153 -23.43 3.20 -3.65
N LEU A 154 -22.11 3.29 -3.41
CA LEU A 154 -21.47 4.49 -2.86
C LEU A 154 -21.60 5.70 -3.79
N LEU A 155 -21.45 5.48 -5.10
CA LEU A 155 -21.59 6.52 -6.11
C LEU A 155 -23.04 7.01 -6.22
N ALA A 156 -24.01 6.10 -6.15
CA ALA A 156 -25.44 6.44 -6.17
C ALA A 156 -25.87 7.26 -4.95
N ASP A 157 -25.28 7.01 -3.77
CA ASP A 157 -25.56 7.80 -2.56
C ASP A 157 -25.04 9.24 -2.68
N LYS A 158 -23.80 9.43 -3.15
CA LYS A 158 -23.20 10.76 -3.32
C LYS A 158 -23.71 11.54 -4.54
N LYS A 159 -24.14 10.85 -5.60
CA LYS A 159 -24.68 11.37 -6.87
C LYS A 159 -23.70 12.16 -7.75
N SER A 160 -22.94 13.09 -7.19
CA SER A 160 -21.92 13.85 -7.94
C SER A 160 -20.64 14.09 -7.14
N THR A 161 -19.58 14.40 -7.86
CA THR A 161 -18.32 14.88 -7.28
C THR A 161 -17.63 15.88 -8.20
N LYS A 162 -16.39 16.26 -7.88
CA LYS A 162 -15.59 17.20 -8.65
C LYS A 162 -14.27 16.56 -9.09
N ILE A 163 -13.88 16.84 -10.32
CA ILE A 163 -12.51 16.64 -10.79
C ILE A 163 -11.85 18.01 -10.84
N TYR A 164 -10.67 18.11 -10.23
CA TYR A 164 -9.85 19.32 -10.26
C TYR A 164 -8.75 19.12 -11.29
N ILE A 165 -8.77 19.91 -12.37
CA ILE A 165 -7.84 19.78 -13.51
C ILE A 165 -6.88 20.96 -13.48
N ASP A 166 -5.57 20.70 -13.61
CA ASP A 166 -4.59 21.77 -13.79
C ASP A 166 -4.86 22.51 -15.12
N SER A 167 -4.84 23.84 -15.05
CA SER A 167 -5.08 24.68 -16.24
C SER A 167 -3.96 24.57 -17.28
N SER A 168 -2.75 24.21 -16.83
CA SER A 168 -1.52 24.12 -17.64
C SER A 168 -1.27 22.72 -18.19
N ASP A 169 -1.68 21.68 -17.46
CA ASP A 169 -1.51 20.28 -17.82
C ASP A 169 -2.79 19.48 -17.56
N ARG A 170 -3.46 19.04 -18.62
CA ARG A 170 -4.72 18.31 -18.51
C ARG A 170 -4.56 16.93 -17.86
N ASP A 171 -3.40 16.30 -18.02
CA ASP A 171 -3.14 14.96 -17.48
C ASP A 171 -2.85 15.02 -15.96
N ASN A 172 -2.56 16.22 -15.44
CA ASN A 172 -2.46 16.51 -14.02
C ASN A 172 -3.83 16.88 -13.44
N TYR A 173 -4.56 15.89 -12.94
CA TYR A 173 -5.88 16.09 -12.33
C TYR A 173 -6.07 15.28 -11.05
N TYR A 174 -6.98 15.74 -10.21
CA TYR A 174 -7.41 15.07 -8.99
C TYR A 174 -8.90 14.76 -9.04
N PHE A 175 -9.24 13.48 -8.99
CA PHE A 175 -10.62 13.00 -8.90
C PHE A 175 -11.02 12.91 -7.42
N ASP A 176 -11.94 13.78 -6.98
CA ASP A 176 -12.35 13.82 -5.58
C ASP A 176 -13.25 12.63 -5.24
N LEU A 177 -12.66 11.63 -4.60
CA LEU A 177 -13.31 10.38 -4.20
C LEU A 177 -13.07 10.08 -2.72
N GLU A 178 -12.87 11.12 -1.90
CA GLU A 178 -12.55 10.96 -0.48
C GLU A 178 -13.62 10.17 0.28
N PHE A 179 -14.89 10.33 -0.11
CA PHE A 179 -16.04 9.62 0.47
C PHE A 179 -16.02 8.10 0.29
N ILE A 180 -15.20 7.56 -0.62
CA ILE A 180 -15.09 6.11 -0.84
C ILE A 180 -14.45 5.42 0.38
N TRP A 181 -13.71 6.17 1.19
CA TRP A 181 -12.94 5.69 2.33
C TRP A 181 -13.51 6.11 3.69
N GLU A 182 -14.61 6.86 3.70
CA GLU A 182 -15.39 7.20 4.92
C GLU A 182 -16.24 6.02 5.38
#